data_AF-A0A9E3IEK6-F1
#
_entry.id   AF-A0A9E3IEK6-F1
#
_cell.length_a   1.000
_cell.length_b   1.000
_cell.length_c   1.000
_cell.angle_alpha   90.00
_cell.angle_beta   90.00
_cell.angle_gamma   90.00
#
_symmetry.space_group_name_H-M   'P 1'
#
loop_
_entity.id
_entity.type
_entity.pdbx_description
1 polymer ?
#
loop_
_entity_poly.entity_id
_entity_poly.type
_entity_poly.pdbx_seq_one_letter_code
_entity_poly.pdbx_strand_id
1 'polypeptide(L)'
;MARKDGGWLEIAKGPLPQRLSLRSIAASNLDNVAESGLREGYSQEEIEAGVAMLDSVDILQQWKPVNPRSVALTLNLTIGWDDTVGADDFSVHFVTNDLRPHLPRRSGTWLFVDVFDWRDVLSSILDILRKCERSTWDESLVELKKRFDWEYA
;
A
#
# COMPACT_ATOMS: atom_id res chain seq x y z
N MET A 1 2.37 11.70 20.78
CA MET A 1 1.13 11.15 20.17
C MET A 1 1.40 9.68 19.90
N ALA A 2 0.73 8.79 20.62
CA ALA A 2 0.85 7.35 20.39
C ALA A 2 0.24 7.04 19.02
N ARG A 3 1.00 6.36 18.15
CA ARG A 3 0.47 5.76 16.92
C ARG A 3 -0.60 4.76 17.34
N LYS A 4 -1.76 4.78 16.68
CA LYS A 4 -2.78 3.75 16.84
C LYS A 4 -2.20 2.48 16.23
N ASP A 5 -1.60 1.65 17.06
CA ASP A 5 -0.95 0.41 16.64
C ASP A 5 -1.99 -0.61 16.13
N GLY A 6 -1.75 -1.14 14.93
CA GLY A 6 -2.07 -2.54 14.58
C GLY A 6 -3.50 -2.94 14.20
N GLY A 7 -4.55 -2.15 14.48
CA GLY A 7 -5.94 -2.59 14.26
C GLY A 7 -6.30 -2.92 12.79
N TRP A 8 -5.56 -2.38 11.82
CA TRP A 8 -5.79 -2.64 10.40
C TRP A 8 -5.20 -3.98 9.93
N LEU A 9 -4.25 -4.57 10.66
CA LEU A 9 -3.74 -5.91 10.36
C LEU A 9 -4.80 -6.99 10.62
N GLU A 10 -5.73 -6.75 11.55
CA GLU A 10 -6.87 -7.64 11.84
C GLU A 10 -7.87 -7.71 10.68
N ILE A 11 -7.80 -6.78 9.74
CA ILE A 11 -8.67 -6.71 8.56
C ILE A 11 -8.14 -7.61 7.43
N ALA A 12 -6.85 -7.99 7.49
CA ALA A 12 -6.25 -8.88 6.51
C ALA A 12 -6.79 -10.31 6.67
N LYS A 13 -7.09 -10.97 5.55
CA LYS A 13 -7.69 -12.31 5.52
C LYS A 13 -6.66 -13.45 5.56
N GLY A 14 -5.39 -13.17 5.89
CA GLY A 14 -4.27 -14.09 5.68
C GLY A 14 -3.25 -14.14 6.81
N PRO A 15 -2.34 -15.13 6.78
CA PRO A 15 -1.27 -15.25 7.77
C PRO A 15 -0.31 -14.05 7.66
N LEU A 16 0.03 -13.46 8.80
CA LEU A 16 0.99 -12.37 8.89
C LEU A 16 2.44 -12.92 8.79
N PRO A 17 3.40 -12.11 8.34
CA PRO A 17 4.82 -12.43 8.50
C PRO A 17 5.17 -12.56 10.00
N GLN A 18 6.26 -13.26 10.33
CA GLN A 18 6.63 -13.47 11.74
C GLN A 18 7.52 -12.35 12.27
N ARG A 19 8.35 -11.76 11.42
CA ARG A 19 9.34 -10.73 11.81
C ARG A 19 9.31 -9.52 10.89
N LEU A 20 8.97 -9.70 9.60
CA LEU A 20 8.78 -8.57 8.71
C LEU A 20 7.46 -7.87 9.02
N SER A 21 7.50 -6.55 9.08
CA SER A 21 6.34 -5.74 9.43
C SER A 21 6.15 -4.63 8.42
N LEU A 22 4.89 -4.44 8.02
CA LEU A 22 4.46 -3.24 7.32
C LEU A 22 4.22 -2.15 8.38
N ARG A 23 5.10 -1.16 8.43
CA ARG A 23 5.08 -0.08 9.44
C ARG A 23 4.10 1.04 9.06
N SER A 24 4.03 1.34 7.77
CA SER A 24 3.07 2.29 7.21
C SER A 24 2.79 1.99 5.76
N ILE A 25 1.61 2.44 5.31
CA ILE A 25 1.20 2.40 3.92
C ILE A 25 0.54 3.74 3.58
N ALA A 26 0.97 4.32 2.46
CA ALA A 26 0.36 5.48 1.86
C ALA A 26 0.02 5.18 0.40
N ALA A 27 -1.01 5.81 -0.12
CA ALA A 27 -1.39 5.68 -1.52
C ALA A 27 -1.45 7.05 -2.18
N SER A 28 -1.07 7.09 -3.45
CA SER A 28 -1.25 8.25 -4.32
C SER A 28 -1.81 7.81 -5.67
N ASN A 29 -2.46 8.74 -6.36
CA ASN A 29 -2.97 8.48 -7.71
C ASN A 29 -1.81 8.14 -8.65
N LEU A 30 -2.00 7.14 -9.51
CA LEU A 30 -1.09 6.92 -10.63
C LEU A 30 -1.49 7.87 -11.76
N ASP A 31 -0.58 8.76 -12.16
CA ASP A 31 -0.82 9.73 -13.22
C ASP A 31 -1.43 9.05 -14.46
N ASN A 32 -2.56 9.60 -14.95
CA ASN A 32 -3.33 9.21 -16.14
C ASN A 32 -4.51 8.23 -15.96
N VAL A 33 -4.93 7.88 -14.74
CA VAL A 33 -6.19 7.13 -14.54
C VAL A 33 -7.24 8.00 -13.83
N ALA A 34 -8.04 8.72 -14.62
CA ALA A 34 -9.02 9.69 -14.12
C ALA A 34 -10.06 9.10 -13.14
N GLU A 35 -10.35 7.81 -13.24
CA GLU A 35 -11.36 7.12 -12.41
C GLU A 35 -10.81 6.70 -11.02
N SER A 36 -9.50 6.83 -10.80
CA SER A 36 -8.81 6.40 -9.57
C SER A 36 -8.69 7.46 -8.50
N GLY A 37 -9.41 8.59 -8.62
CA GLY A 37 -9.26 9.76 -7.76
C GLY A 37 -9.34 9.47 -6.26
N LEU A 38 -8.19 9.16 -5.67
CA LEU A 38 -7.97 9.19 -4.23
C LEU A 38 -7.92 10.65 -3.84
N ARG A 39 -8.71 11.01 -2.82
CA ARG A 39 -8.80 12.38 -2.34
C ARG A 39 -7.45 12.83 -1.79
N GLU A 40 -6.95 13.96 -2.29
CA GLU A 40 -5.73 14.59 -1.82
C GLU A 40 -6.07 15.70 -0.81
N GLY A 41 -5.87 15.41 0.47
CA GLY A 41 -5.99 16.41 1.55
C GLY A 41 -7.41 16.79 1.96
N TYR A 42 -7.50 17.91 2.68
CA TYR A 42 -8.73 18.48 3.25
C TYR A 42 -8.93 19.90 2.78
N SER A 43 -10.18 20.29 2.51
CA SER A 43 -10.50 21.67 2.19
C SER A 43 -10.29 22.55 3.43
N GLN A 44 -10.08 23.84 3.19
CA GLN A 44 -9.96 24.83 4.25
C GLN A 44 -11.23 24.84 5.13
N GLU A 45 -12.42 24.68 4.54
CA GLU A 45 -13.67 24.63 5.30
C GLU A 45 -13.75 23.40 6.21
N GLU A 46 -13.23 22.25 5.78
CA GLU A 46 -13.20 21.04 6.60
C GLU A 46 -12.22 21.16 7.77
N ILE A 47 -11.08 21.82 7.53
CA ILE A 47 -10.11 22.14 8.59
C ILE A 47 -10.77 23.07 9.61
N GLU A 48 -11.44 24.13 9.16
CA GLU A 48 -12.12 25.11 10.01
C GLU A 48 -13.33 24.52 10.74
N ALA A 49 -14.03 23.55 10.12
CA ALA A 49 -15.10 22.78 10.73
C ALA A 49 -14.60 21.73 11.74
N GLY A 50 -13.28 21.56 11.88
CA GLY A 50 -12.68 20.60 12.81
C GLY A 50 -12.91 19.14 12.42
N VAL A 51 -13.02 18.85 11.12
CA VAL A 51 -13.16 17.47 10.63
C VAL A 51 -11.96 16.65 11.06
N ALA A 52 -12.22 15.44 11.57
CA ALA A 52 -11.16 14.53 11.97
C ALA A 52 -10.29 14.15 10.76
N MET A 53 -9.00 14.49 10.84
CA MET A 53 -8.01 14.11 9.85
C MET A 53 -7.80 12.59 9.92
N LEU A 54 -8.27 11.88 8.91
CA LEU A 54 -8.00 10.46 8.67
C LEU A 54 -6.53 10.27 8.27
N ASP A 55 -5.93 9.20 8.79
CA ASP A 55 -4.63 8.75 8.30
C ASP A 55 -4.76 8.02 6.94
N SER A 56 -3.63 7.67 6.33
CA SER A 56 -3.61 7.04 5.01
C SER A 56 -4.34 5.69 4.96
N VAL A 57 -4.32 4.92 6.05
CA VAL A 57 -5.01 3.62 6.13
C VAL A 57 -6.51 3.84 6.25
N ASP A 58 -6.92 4.77 7.10
CA ASP A 58 -8.32 5.15 7.27
C ASP A 58 -8.93 5.67 5.96
N ILE A 59 -8.16 6.47 5.19
CA ILE A 59 -8.56 6.93 3.86
C ILE A 59 -8.80 5.72 2.94
N LEU A 60 -7.85 4.79 2.84
CA LEU A 60 -7.96 3.64 1.94
C LEU A 60 -9.08 2.66 2.35
N GLN A 61 -9.34 2.53 3.64
CA GLN A 61 -10.41 1.70 4.16
C GLN A 61 -11.81 2.27 3.89
N GLN A 62 -11.94 3.59 3.90
CA GLN A 62 -13.22 4.27 3.67
C GLN A 62 -13.44 4.64 2.20
N TRP A 63 -12.37 4.73 1.42
CA TRP A 63 -12.42 5.12 0.02
C TRP A 63 -13.14 4.08 -0.83
N LYS A 64 -14.09 4.58 -1.62
CA LYS A 64 -14.82 3.81 -2.62
C LYS A 64 -14.57 4.46 -3.98
N PRO A 65 -13.77 3.85 -4.86
CA PRO A 65 -13.58 4.36 -6.21
C PRO A 65 -14.92 4.41 -6.96
N VAL A 66 -15.06 5.39 -7.84
CA VAL A 66 -16.25 5.52 -8.71
C VAL A 66 -16.45 4.24 -9.53
N ASN A 67 -15.35 3.67 -10.02
CA ASN A 67 -15.34 2.39 -10.72
C ASN A 67 -14.29 1.47 -10.08
N PRO A 68 -14.69 0.49 -9.25
CA PRO A 68 -13.75 -0.40 -8.58
C PRO A 68 -13.02 -1.35 -9.54
N ARG A 69 -13.41 -1.43 -10.81
CA ARG A 69 -12.68 -2.18 -11.85
C ARG A 69 -11.66 -1.33 -12.61
N SER A 70 -11.60 -0.03 -12.33
CA SER A 70 -10.74 0.94 -13.02
C SER A 70 -9.98 1.77 -11.99
N VAL A 71 -9.08 1.09 -11.27
CA VAL A 71 -8.26 1.67 -10.22
C VAL A 71 -6.79 1.45 -10.51
N ALA A 72 -6.00 2.52 -10.43
CA ALA A 72 -4.56 2.51 -10.45
C ALA A 72 -3.99 3.46 -9.39
N LEU A 73 -3.20 2.91 -8.47
CA LEU A 73 -2.59 3.64 -7.36
C LEU A 73 -1.10 3.29 -7.28
N THR A 74 -0.29 4.24 -6.83
CA THR A 74 1.04 3.95 -6.28
C THR A 74 0.90 3.77 -4.78
N LEU A 75 1.35 2.64 -4.26
CA LEU A 75 1.41 2.38 -2.83
C LEU A 75 2.85 2.53 -2.36
N ASN A 76 3.06 3.39 -1.38
CA ASN A 76 4.33 3.58 -0.70
C ASN A 76 4.29 2.83 0.63
N LEU A 77 5.24 1.93 0.83
CA LEU A 77 5.29 0.95 1.91
C LEU A 77 6.55 1.19 2.72
N THR A 78 6.40 1.41 4.03
CA THR A 78 7.54 1.42 4.95
C THR A 78 7.61 0.05 5.60
N ILE A 79 8.68 -0.69 5.35
CA ILE A 79 8.83 -2.10 5.77
C ILE A 79 10.07 -2.22 6.66
N GLY A 80 9.94 -2.90 7.80
CA GLY A 80 11.05 -3.12 8.72
C GLY A 80 10.86 -4.38 9.56
N TRP A 81 11.86 -4.74 10.35
CA TRP A 81 11.73 -5.83 11.32
C TRP A 81 11.05 -5.36 12.60
N ASP A 82 10.24 -6.23 13.20
CA ASP A 82 9.47 -5.91 14.40
C ASP A 82 10.32 -5.48 15.60
N ASP A 83 11.50 -6.08 15.74
CA ASP A 83 12.45 -5.87 16.83
C ASP A 83 13.48 -4.75 16.55
N THR A 84 13.38 -4.05 15.41
CA THR A 84 14.31 -2.97 15.06
C THR A 84 13.60 -1.64 14.82
N VAL A 85 14.34 -0.55 15.05
CA VAL A 85 13.89 0.82 14.78
C VAL A 85 13.98 1.16 13.29
N GLY A 86 14.84 0.45 12.55
CA GLY A 86 15.07 0.68 11.12
C GLY A 86 13.95 0.13 10.24
N ALA A 87 13.60 0.90 9.21
CA ALA A 87 12.72 0.49 8.14
C ALA A 87 13.19 1.14 6.82
N ASP A 88 12.84 0.50 5.72
CA ASP A 88 13.13 0.97 4.36
C ASP A 88 11.82 1.25 3.62
N ASP A 89 11.86 2.23 2.72
CA ASP A 89 10.71 2.64 1.92
C ASP A 89 10.74 1.97 0.53
N PHE A 90 9.58 1.43 0.16
CA PHE A 90 9.35 0.72 -1.08
C PHE A 90 8.10 1.25 -1.76
N SER A 91 8.01 1.08 -3.08
CA SER A 91 6.83 1.41 -3.85
C SER A 91 6.35 0.24 -4.71
N VAL A 92 5.04 0.19 -4.93
CA VAL A 92 4.39 -0.78 -5.82
C VAL A 92 3.19 -0.15 -6.50
N HIS A 93 2.99 -0.47 -7.77
CA HIS A 93 1.83 -0.02 -8.51
C HIS A 93 0.71 -1.04 -8.39
N PHE A 94 -0.36 -0.66 -7.71
CA PHE A 94 -1.59 -1.44 -7.68
C PHE A 94 -2.47 -1.05 -8.87
N VAL A 95 -2.92 -2.02 -9.66
CA VAL A 95 -3.80 -1.76 -10.80
C VAL A 95 -4.85 -2.86 -11.00
N THR A 96 -6.07 -2.48 -11.36
CA THR A 96 -7.10 -3.42 -11.77
C THR A 96 -6.86 -3.98 -13.18
N ASN A 97 -7.23 -5.24 -13.40
CA ASN A 97 -6.94 -5.96 -14.64
C ASN A 97 -7.52 -5.29 -15.90
N ASP A 98 -8.65 -4.61 -15.79
CA ASP A 98 -9.26 -3.90 -16.94
C ASP A 98 -8.37 -2.74 -17.45
N LEU A 99 -7.51 -2.18 -16.61
CA LEU A 99 -6.56 -1.13 -16.99
C LEU A 99 -5.24 -1.67 -17.54
N ARG A 100 -4.92 -2.95 -17.31
CA ARG A 100 -3.65 -3.57 -17.72
C ARG A 100 -3.25 -3.35 -19.18
N PRO A 101 -4.16 -3.40 -20.18
CA PRO A 101 -3.81 -3.15 -21.57
C PRO A 101 -3.37 -1.71 -21.87
N HIS A 102 -3.78 -0.75 -21.03
CA HIS A 102 -3.56 0.68 -21.21
C HIS A 102 -2.32 1.18 -20.47
N LEU A 103 -1.73 0.35 -19.61
CA LEU A 103 -0.54 0.71 -18.88
C LEU A 103 0.68 0.69 -19.80
N PRO A 104 1.61 1.65 -19.65
CA PRO A 104 2.88 1.56 -20.31
C PRO A 104 3.58 0.28 -19.87
N ARG A 105 4.30 -0.37 -20.79
CA ARG A 105 5.24 -1.46 -20.45
C ARG A 105 6.43 -0.87 -19.68
N ARG A 106 6.20 -0.38 -18.46
CA ARG A 106 7.25 0.07 -17.53
C ARG A 106 7.84 -1.12 -16.80
N SER A 107 9.07 -0.95 -16.36
CA SER A 107 9.85 -1.90 -15.55
C SER A 107 9.47 -1.94 -14.07
N GLY A 108 8.45 -1.18 -13.66
CA GLY A 108 8.03 -1.09 -12.26
C GLY A 108 7.30 -2.34 -11.79
N THR A 109 7.21 -2.49 -10.46
CA THR A 109 6.54 -3.63 -9.88
C THR A 109 5.02 -3.42 -9.82
N TRP A 110 4.27 -4.31 -10.49
CA TRP A 110 2.81 -4.24 -10.58
C TRP A 110 2.14 -5.31 -9.72
N LEU A 111 1.10 -4.91 -8.99
CA LEU A 111 0.15 -5.78 -8.32
C LEU A 111 -1.20 -5.69 -9.03
N PHE A 112 -1.63 -6.78 -9.66
CA PHE A 112 -2.88 -6.82 -10.42
C PHE A 112 -4.00 -7.52 -9.64
N VAL A 113 -5.20 -6.93 -9.67
CA VAL A 113 -6.43 -7.55 -9.14
C VAL A 113 -7.61 -7.33 -10.08
N ASP A 114 -8.69 -8.09 -9.93
CA ASP A 114 -9.88 -7.91 -10.79
C ASP A 114 -10.73 -6.70 -10.37
N VAL A 115 -10.90 -6.50 -9.06
CA VAL A 115 -11.73 -5.45 -8.47
C VAL A 115 -10.98 -4.90 -7.26
N PHE A 116 -10.98 -3.58 -7.08
CA PHE A 116 -10.44 -2.93 -5.90
C PHE A 116 -11.29 -3.28 -4.67
N ASP A 117 -10.66 -3.95 -3.72
CA ASP A 117 -11.09 -4.09 -2.33
C ASP A 117 -9.85 -3.91 -1.45
N TRP A 118 -9.87 -2.90 -0.58
CA TRP A 118 -8.71 -2.55 0.24
C TRP A 118 -8.21 -3.72 1.10
N ARG A 119 -9.12 -4.57 1.61
CA ARG A 119 -8.73 -5.71 2.46
C ARG A 119 -7.97 -6.75 1.64
N ASP A 120 -8.38 -6.97 0.41
CA ASP A 120 -7.73 -7.91 -0.49
C ASP A 120 -6.37 -7.37 -0.99
N VAL A 121 -6.27 -6.04 -1.23
CA VAL A 121 -4.97 -5.38 -1.51
C VAL A 121 -4.01 -5.56 -0.34
N LEU A 122 -4.46 -5.22 0.87
CA LEU A 122 -3.65 -5.33 2.08
C LEU A 122 -3.22 -6.78 2.33
N SER A 123 -4.14 -7.73 2.18
CA SER A 123 -3.84 -9.16 2.32
C SER A 123 -2.79 -9.63 1.32
N SER A 124 -2.85 -9.12 0.08
CA SER A 124 -1.87 -9.44 -0.96
C SER A 124 -0.47 -8.92 -0.60
N ILE A 125 -0.38 -7.69 -0.07
CA ILE A 125 0.90 -7.10 0.38
C ILE A 125 1.49 -7.93 1.52
N LEU A 126 0.68 -8.27 2.53
CA LEU A 126 1.13 -9.05 3.69
C LEU A 126 1.57 -10.46 3.28
N ASP A 127 0.89 -11.10 2.33
CA ASP A 127 1.33 -12.39 1.80
C ASP A 127 2.65 -12.30 1.01
N ILE A 128 2.87 -11.19 0.28
CA ILE A 128 4.17 -10.93 -0.35
C ILE A 128 5.26 -10.76 0.71
N LEU A 129 5.03 -9.96 1.75
CA LEU A 129 5.99 -9.78 2.86
C LEU A 129 6.36 -11.11 3.50
N ARG A 130 5.36 -11.95 3.79
CA ARG A 130 5.56 -13.29 4.36
C ARG A 130 6.43 -14.17 3.46
N LYS A 131 6.28 -14.07 2.14
CA LYS A 131 7.10 -14.83 1.18
C LYS A 131 8.52 -14.26 1.04
N CYS A 132 8.71 -12.97 1.32
CA CYS A 132 10.01 -12.31 1.32
C CYS A 132 10.79 -12.52 2.61
N GLU A 133 10.14 -12.92 3.72
CA GLU A 133 10.82 -13.10 5.01
C GLU A 133 11.90 -14.21 4.95
N ARG A 134 13.08 -13.87 5.47
CA ARG A 134 14.25 -14.75 5.59
C ARG A 134 14.85 -14.66 6.99
N SER A 135 15.93 -15.40 7.22
CA SER A 135 16.60 -15.46 8.53
C SER A 135 17.20 -14.11 8.94
N THR A 136 17.64 -13.32 7.97
CA THR A 136 18.23 -11.99 8.18
C THR A 136 17.49 -10.88 7.43
N TRP A 137 17.68 -9.63 7.89
CA TRP A 137 17.15 -8.45 7.23
C TRP A 137 17.70 -8.33 5.81
N ASP A 138 19.02 -8.46 5.65
CA ASP A 138 19.68 -8.35 4.35
C ASP A 138 19.17 -9.40 3.34
N GLU A 139 18.96 -10.64 3.79
CA GLU A 139 18.34 -11.67 2.94
C GLU A 139 16.89 -11.34 2.58
N SER A 140 16.13 -10.79 3.52
CA SER A 140 14.74 -10.36 3.29
C SER A 140 14.69 -9.17 2.32
N LEU A 141 15.60 -8.21 2.47
CA LEU A 141 15.73 -7.03 1.61
C LEU A 141 16.02 -7.43 0.16
N VAL A 142 16.87 -8.44 -0.06
CA VAL A 142 17.10 -8.99 -1.41
C VAL A 142 15.82 -9.53 -2.04
N GLU A 143 14.94 -10.17 -1.27
CA GLU A 143 13.65 -10.66 -1.77
C GLU A 143 12.62 -9.54 -1.94
N LEU A 144 12.58 -8.55 -1.05
CA LEU A 144 11.72 -7.37 -1.16
C LEU A 144 12.02 -6.59 -2.43
N LYS A 145 13.29 -6.37 -2.75
CA LYS A 145 13.74 -5.68 -3.99
C LYS A 145 13.38 -6.40 -5.29
N LYS A 146 12.99 -7.68 -5.23
CA LYS A 146 12.45 -8.41 -6.41
C LYS A 146 10.95 -8.17 -6.60
N ARG A 147 10.27 -7.68 -5.56
CA ARG A 147 8.80 -7.59 -5.47
C ARG A 147 8.28 -6.18 -5.28
N PHE A 148 9.15 -5.23 -4.95
CA PHE A 148 8.82 -3.83 -4.77
C PHE A 148 9.97 -2.98 -5.29
N ASP A 149 9.63 -1.78 -5.75
CA ASP A 149 10.61 -0.80 -6.24
C ASP A 149 11.17 -0.04 -5.02
N TRP A 150 12.46 -0.21 -4.75
CA TRP A 150 13.13 0.38 -3.59
C TRP A 150 13.59 1.81 -3.88
N GLU A 151 13.46 2.73 -2.91
CA GLU A 151 13.77 4.16 -3.10
C GLU A 151 15.22 4.42 -3.58
N TYR A 152 16.16 3.55 -3.21
CA TYR A 152 17.58 3.67 -3.52
C TYR A 152 18.04 2.82 -4.74
N ALA A 153 17.11 2.36 -5.58
CA ALA A 153 17.40 1.51 -6.74
C ALA A 153 17.84 2.28 -8.00
#